data_AF-A0A9N8VM14-F1
#
_entry.id   AF-A0A9N8VM14-F1
#
_cell.length_a   1.000
_cell.length_b   1.000
_cell.length_c   1.000
_cell.angle_alpha   90.00
_cell.angle_beta   90.00
_cell.angle_gamma   90.00
#
_symmetry.space_group_name_H-M   'P 1'
#
loop_
_entity.id
_entity.type
_entity.pdbx_description
1 polymer ?
#
loop_
_entity_poly.entity_id
_entity_poly.type
_entity_poly.pdbx_seq_one_letter_code
_entity_poly.pdbx_strand_id
1 'polypeptide(L)' 'MLNQPLKYQTQKILFTPALKRARKPFVVRNAITGMVLLGFCGAVYSYSIMAVKQDDLSDVPMPSLPPSENLSDDKK' A
#
# COMPACT_ATOMS: atom_id res chain seq x y z
N MET A 1 38.07 -32.68 8.29
CA MET A 1 36.73 -33.12 8.74
C MET A 1 35.73 -32.01 8.43
N LEU A 2 34.64 -32.35 7.71
CA LEU A 2 33.36 -31.63 7.59
C LEU A 2 33.30 -30.31 6.78
N ASN A 3 33.17 -30.43 5.44
CA ASN A 3 32.45 -29.44 4.61
C ASN A 3 31.29 -30.16 3.89
N GLN A 4 30.24 -30.47 4.66
CA GLN A 4 28.99 -31.03 4.15
C GLN A 4 27.99 -29.87 4.09
N PRO A 5 27.40 -29.51 2.93
CA PRO A 5 26.34 -28.51 2.90
C PRO A 5 25.20 -29.01 3.77
N LEU A 6 24.84 -28.25 4.80
CA LEU A 6 23.80 -28.62 5.75
C LEU A 6 22.51 -28.91 4.96
N LYS A 7 22.07 -30.18 4.99
CA LYS A 7 20.95 -30.73 4.21
C LYS A 7 19.62 -29.96 4.36
N TYR A 8 19.54 -29.11 5.38
CA TYR A 8 18.39 -28.29 5.73
C TYR A 8 18.59 -26.78 5.46
N GLN A 9 19.81 -26.33 5.18
CA GLN A 9 20.06 -24.95 4.78
C GLN A 9 19.74 -24.79 3.29
N THR A 10 18.65 -24.09 3.01
CA THR A 10 18.36 -23.61 1.66
C THR A 10 19.28 -22.42 1.37
N GLN A 11 20.08 -22.54 0.31
CA GLN A 11 21.01 -21.53 -0.21
C GLN A 11 20.31 -20.41 -1.02
N LYS A 12 18.97 -20.37 -1.04
CA LYS A 12 18.19 -19.41 -1.83
C LYS A 12 17.25 -18.61 -0.93
N ILE A 13 16.80 -17.46 -1.42
CA ILE A 13 15.79 -16.57 -0.80
C ILE A 13 14.39 -17.22 -0.70
N LEU A 14 14.30 -18.54 -0.86
CA LEU A 14 13.08 -19.33 -0.91
C LEU A 14 12.94 -20.20 0.33
N PHE A 15 11.69 -20.49 0.70
CA PHE A 15 11.40 -21.32 1.86
C PHE A 15 11.76 -22.80 1.63
N THR A 16 12.41 -23.43 2.63
CA THR A 16 12.70 -24.88 2.62
C THR A 16 11.39 -25.69 2.58
N PRO A 17 11.40 -26.92 2.04
CA PRO A 17 10.22 -27.79 2.02
C PRO A 17 9.63 -28.06 3.42
N ALA A 18 10.48 -28.21 4.43
CA ALA A 18 10.07 -28.40 5.82
C ALA A 18 9.30 -27.18 6.36
N LEU A 19 9.80 -25.98 6.06
CA LEU A 19 9.23 -24.72 6.52
C LEU A 19 7.93 -24.35 5.79
N LYS A 20 7.79 -24.70 4.50
CA LYS A 20 6.50 -24.57 3.78
C LYS A 20 5.40 -25.42 4.42
N ARG A 21 5.70 -26.65 4.83
CA ARG A 21 4.74 -27.53 5.51
C ARG A 21 4.34 -26.98 6.88
N ALA A 22 5.28 -26.46 7.65
CA ALA A 22 5.01 -25.87 8.96
C ALA A 22 4.03 -24.68 8.90
N ARG A 23 4.02 -23.94 7.78
CA ARG A 23 3.16 -22.76 7.60
C ARG A 23 1.79 -23.05 6.98
N LYS A 24 1.60 -24.19 6.32
CA LYS A 24 0.33 -24.60 5.70
C LYS A 24 -0.91 -24.33 6.58
N PRO A 25 -0.94 -24.69 7.88
CA PRO A 25 -2.16 -24.53 8.67
C PRO A 25 -2.51 -23.06 8.98
N PHE A 26 -1.57 -22.13 8.90
CA PHE A 26 -1.79 -20.73 9.26
C PHE A 26 -2.17 -19.84 8.06
N VAL A 27 -1.96 -20.32 6.83
CA VAL A 27 -2.23 -19.53 5.62
C VAL A 27 -3.68 -19.09 5.55
N VAL A 28 -4.62 -20.02 5.79
CA VAL A 28 -6.06 -19.73 5.68
C VAL A 28 -6.51 -18.76 6.77
N ARG A 29 -6.14 -19.02 8.04
CA ARG A 29 -6.52 -18.16 9.16
C ARG A 29 -5.93 -16.75 9.01
N ASN A 30 -4.67 -16.64 8.62
CA ASN A 30 -4.03 -15.34 8.43
C ASN A 30 -4.62 -14.58 7.23
N ALA A 31 -4.98 -15.28 6.15
CA ALA A 31 -5.63 -14.67 5.00
C ALA A 31 -7.01 -14.10 5.36
N ILE A 32 -7.81 -14.84 6.13
CA ILE A 32 -9.11 -14.36 6.63
C ILE A 32 -8.93 -13.12 7.49
N THR A 33 -8.00 -13.14 8.46
CA THR A 33 -7.73 -11.96 9.30
C THR A 33 -7.28 -10.76 8.47
N GLY A 34 -6.41 -10.97 7.48
CA GLY A 34 -5.99 -9.92 6.55
C GLY A 34 -7.17 -9.36 5.75
N MET A 35 -8.06 -10.22 5.25
CA MET A 35 -9.25 -9.81 4.51
C MET A 35 -10.21 -8.99 5.37
N VAL A 36 -10.40 -9.39 6.64
CA VAL A 36 -11.22 -8.64 7.59
C VAL A 36 -10.63 -7.25 7.84
N LEU A 37 -9.33 -7.15 8.05
CA LEU A 37 -8.66 -5.86 8.26
C LEU A 37 -8.75 -4.96 7.04
N LEU A 38 -8.49 -5.49 5.85
CA LEU A 38 -8.61 -4.74 4.60
C LEU A 38 -10.05 -4.30 4.35
N GLY A 39 -11.02 -5.19 4.57
CA GLY A 39 -12.44 -4.89 4.45
C GLY A 39 -12.88 -3.81 5.43
N PHE A 40 -12.45 -3.89 6.69
CA PHE A 40 -12.74 -2.88 7.70
C PHE A 40 -12.14 -1.51 7.33
N CYS A 41 -10.87 -1.47 6.94
CA CYS A 41 -10.20 -0.23 6.55
C CYS A 41 -10.86 0.39 5.31
N GLY A 42 -11.14 -0.42 4.29
CA GLY A 42 -11.86 0.00 3.08
C GLY A 42 -13.26 0.52 3.40
N ALA A 43 -14.00 -0.15 4.28
CA ALA A 43 -15.32 0.28 4.71
C ALA A 43 -15.28 1.64 5.42
N VAL A 44 -14.33 1.87 6.33
CA VAL A 44 -14.14 3.16 7.00
C VAL A 44 -13.80 4.26 6.00
N TYR A 45 -12.90 3.99 5.05
CA TYR A 45 -12.53 4.94 4.00
C TYR A 45 -13.73 5.30 3.12
N SER A 46 -14.42 4.30 2.57
CA SER A 46 -15.60 4.53 1.73
C SER A 46 -16.71 5.24 2.49
N TYR A 47 -16.97 4.85 3.75
CA TYR A 47 -17.94 5.52 4.59
C TYR A 47 -17.59 6.99 4.81
N SER A 48 -16.31 7.30 5.07
CA SER A 48 -15.87 8.68 5.26
C SER A 48 -16.19 9.56 4.05
N ILE A 49 -15.98 9.06 2.83
CA ILE A 49 -16.28 9.82 1.60
C ILE A 49 -17.79 9.96 1.38
N MET A 50 -18.59 8.91 1.67
CA MET A 50 -20.05 8.96 1.48
C MET A 50 -20.76 9.79 2.55
N ALA A 51 -20.25 9.76 3.78
CA ALA A 51 -20.82 10.48 4.91
C ALA A 51 -20.55 11.98 4.82
N VAL A 52 -19.43 12.37 4.21
CA VAL A 52 -19.15 13.77 3.90
C VAL A 52 -20.00 14.17 2.69
N LYS A 53 -21.04 14.98 2.94
CA LYS A 53 -21.67 15.76 1.87
C LYS A 53 -20.59 16.69 1.33
N GLN A 54 -20.14 16.44 0.10
CA GLN A 54 -19.21 17.32 -0.58
C GLN A 54 -19.89 18.69 -0.72
N ASP A 55 -19.26 19.73 -0.18
CA ASP A 55 -19.79 21.09 -0.28
C ASP A 55 -19.85 21.52 -1.75
N ASP A 56 -20.93 22.20 -2.12
CA ASP A 56 -21.09 22.80 -3.43
C ASP A 56 -20.27 24.10 -3.48
N LEU A 57 -19.07 24.03 -4.06
CA LEU A 57 -18.15 25.17 -4.18
C LEU A 57 -18.41 25.99 -5.45
N SER A 58 -19.56 25.83 -6.09
CA SER A 58 -19.88 26.55 -7.33
C SER A 58 -20.09 28.06 -7.12
N ASP A 59 -20.38 28.49 -5.89
CA ASP A 59 -20.53 29.89 -5.50
C ASP A 59 -19.20 30.57 -5.11
N VAL A 60 -18.14 29.80 -4.93
CA VAL A 60 -16.82 30.33 -4.56
C VAL A 60 -16.05 30.73 -5.83
N PRO A 61 -15.75 32.03 -6.05
CA PRO A 61 -14.97 32.47 -7.18
C PRO A 61 -13.53 31.94 -7.08
N MET A 62 -13.04 31.29 -8.14
CA MET A 62 -11.67 30.80 -8.17
C MET A 62 -10.67 31.95 -8.15
N PRO A 63 -9.58 31.85 -7.37
CA PRO A 63 -8.54 32.86 -7.38
C PRO A 63 -7.92 32.96 -8.78
N SER A 64 -7.58 34.18 -9.20
CA SER A 64 -6.82 34.39 -10.42
C SER A 64 -5.52 33.59 -10.34
N LEU A 65 -5.18 32.86 -11.41
CA LEU A 65 -3.92 32.14 -11.51
C LEU A 65 -2.77 33.11 -11.15
N PRO A 66 -1.77 32.66 -10.36
CA PRO A 66 -0.60 33.48 -10.12
C PRO A 66 -0.05 33.89 -11.49
N PRO A 67 0.42 35.14 -11.67
CA PRO A 67 1.12 35.52 -12.87
C PRO A 67 2.15 34.44 -13.16
N SER A 68 2.11 33.85 -14.35
CA SER A 68 3.22 33.03 -14.80
C SER A 68 4.46 33.89 -14.63
N GLU A 69 5.33 33.50 -13.71
CA GLU A 69 6.60 34.15 -13.51
C GLU A 69 7.35 33.93 -14.83
N ASN A 70 7.24 34.90 -15.73
CA ASN A 70 7.88 34.90 -17.03
C ASN A 70 9.37 35.09 -16.77
N LEU A 71 10.05 34.01 -16.40
CA LEU A 71 11.49 33.92 -16.14
C LEU A 71 12.27 34.00 -17.47
N SER A 72 12.00 35.03 -18.29
CA SER A 72 12.64 35.18 -19.60
C SER A 72 12.81 36.60 -20.14
N ASP A 73 12.40 37.66 -19.43
CA ASP A 73 12.46 39.03 -19.95
C ASP A 73 13.65 39.88 -19.44
N ASP A 74 14.74 39.26 -18.97
CA ASP A 74 16.03 39.93 -18.72
C ASP A 74 17.00 39.73 -19.89
N LYS A 75 16.59 40.16 -21.09
CA LYS A 75 17.53 40.40 -22.19
C LYS A 75 17.12 41.62 -23.02
N LYS A 76 17.45 42.81 -22.53
CA LYS A 76 17.73 43.96 -23.39
C LYS A 76 18.73 44.91 -22.76
#